data_AF-G1RWS3-F1
#
_entry.id   AF-G1RWS3-F1
#
_cell.length_a   1.000
_cell.length_b   1.000
_cell.length_c   1.000
_cell.angle_alpha   90.00
_cell.angle_beta   90.00
_cell.angle_gamma   90.00
#
_symmetry.space_group_name_H-M   'P 1'
#
loop_
_entity.id
_entity.type
_entity.pdbx_description
1 polymer ?
#
loop_
_entity_poly.entity_id
_entity_poly.type
_entity_poly.pdbx_seq_one_letter_code
_entity_poly.pdbx_strand_id
1 'polypeptide(L)'
;MAAMENKVICALVLVSMLALGTLAEAQTETCTVAPRERQNCGFPGVTPSQCASKGCCFDNTVRGVPWCFHPKTIDVPPEEECEF
;
A
#
# COMPACT_ATOMS: atom_id res chain seq x y z
N MET A 1 20.70 6.33 -44.56
CA MET A 1 20.68 5.16 -43.66
C MET A 1 20.20 5.70 -42.32
N ALA A 2 18.89 5.90 -42.14
CA ALA A 2 18.34 6.58 -40.94
C ALA A 2 16.88 6.16 -40.64
N ALA A 3 16.39 5.10 -41.27
CA ALA A 3 15.01 4.62 -41.08
C ALA A 3 14.93 3.28 -40.34
N MET A 4 16.05 2.54 -40.25
CA MET A 4 16.12 1.25 -39.54
C MET A 4 16.42 1.42 -38.05
N GLU A 5 17.16 2.46 -37.68
CA GLU A 5 17.55 2.74 -36.29
C GLU A 5 16.34 3.15 -35.45
N ASN A 6 15.46 4.04 -35.94
CA ASN A 6 14.23 4.43 -35.22
C ASN A 6 13.27 3.26 -34.98
N LYS A 7 13.19 2.31 -35.92
CA LYS A 7 12.35 1.11 -35.79
C LYS A 7 12.91 0.14 -34.74
N VAL A 8 14.23 -0.06 -34.74
CA VAL A 8 14.92 -0.89 -33.75
C VAL A 8 14.83 -0.26 -32.36
N ILE A 9 15.03 1.05 -32.26
CA ILE A 9 14.87 1.81 -31.01
C ILE A 9 13.44 1.68 -30.46
N CYS A 10 12.42 1.86 -31.31
CA CYS A 10 11.03 1.64 -30.89
C CYS A 10 10.78 0.22 -30.41
N ALA A 11 11.25 -0.79 -31.15
CA ALA A 11 11.06 -2.19 -30.77
C ALA A 11 11.73 -2.51 -29.43
N LEU A 12 12.94 -2.00 -29.18
CA LEU A 12 13.66 -2.17 -27.92
C LEU A 12 12.95 -1.49 -26.74
N VAL A 13 12.42 -0.28 -26.95
CA VAL A 13 11.65 0.44 -25.92
C VAL A 13 10.36 -0.31 -25.58
N LEU A 14 9.63 -0.81 -26.58
CA LEU A 14 8.39 -1.57 -26.37
C LEU A 14 8.64 -2.88 -25.61
N VAL A 15 9.70 -3.63 -25.96
CA VAL A 15 10.10 -4.86 -25.26
C VAL A 15 10.50 -4.56 -23.81
N SER A 16 11.19 -3.44 -23.56
CA SER A 16 11.58 -3.03 -22.20
C SER A 16 10.36 -2.66 -21.36
N MET A 17 9.40 -1.90 -21.89
CA MET A 17 8.16 -1.57 -21.18
C MET A 17 7.34 -2.81 -20.81
N LEU A 18 7.28 -3.81 -21.70
CA LEU A 18 6.62 -5.08 -21.43
C LEU A 18 7.32 -5.89 -20.33
N ALA A 19 8.65 -5.84 -20.27
CA ALA A 19 9.45 -6.54 -19.26
C ALA A 19 9.36 -5.89 -17.86
N LEU A 20 9.16 -4.57 -17.76
CA LEU A 20 8.99 -3.88 -16.48
C LEU A 20 7.54 -3.92 -15.95
N GLY A 21 6.56 -4.31 -16.77
CA GLY A 21 5.14 -4.24 -16.42
C GLY A 21 4.64 -5.30 -15.42
N THR A 22 5.46 -6.29 -15.03
CA THR A 22 5.00 -7.46 -14.25
C THR A 22 5.40 -7.46 -12.76
N LEU A 23 5.86 -6.33 -12.21
CA LEU A 23 6.27 -6.23 -10.79
C LEU A 23 5.31 -5.35 -9.96
N ALA A 24 4.00 -5.43 -10.22
CA ALA A 24 3.01 -4.83 -9.35
C ALA A 24 2.60 -5.84 -8.26
N GLU A 25 3.40 -5.95 -7.21
CA GLU A 25 2.99 -6.65 -5.98
C GLU A 25 1.84 -5.84 -5.36
N ALA A 26 0.61 -6.37 -5.45
CA ALA A 26 -0.57 -5.74 -4.88
C ALA A 26 -0.61 -5.98 -3.36
N GLN A 27 0.28 -5.31 -2.64
CA GLN A 27 0.25 -5.25 -1.18
C GLN A 27 -0.95 -4.42 -0.76
N THR A 28 -1.82 -4.96 0.11
CA THR A 28 -2.96 -4.20 0.67
C THR A 28 -2.70 -3.85 2.13
N GLU A 29 -3.33 -2.80 2.63
CA GLU A 29 -3.19 -2.35 4.02
C GLU A 29 -4.50 -2.57 4.79
N THR A 30 -4.40 -3.05 6.03
CA THR A 30 -5.54 -3.22 6.94
C THR A 30 -5.39 -2.42 8.24
N CYS A 31 -6.52 -1.94 8.77
CA CYS A 31 -6.61 -1.36 10.11
C CYS A 31 -6.99 -2.38 11.20
N THR A 32 -7.18 -3.65 10.84
CA THR A 32 -7.51 -4.72 11.78
C THR A 32 -6.23 -5.21 12.47
N VAL A 33 -5.75 -4.41 13.42
CA VAL A 33 -4.53 -4.69 14.20
C VAL A 33 -4.93 -4.92 15.66
N ALA A 34 -4.47 -6.04 16.23
CA ALA A 34 -4.70 -6.36 17.62
C ALA A 34 -4.21 -5.21 18.51
N PRO A 35 -4.98 -4.76 19.53
CA PRO A 35 -4.64 -3.57 20.31
C PRO A 35 -3.22 -3.53 20.88
N ARG A 36 -2.68 -4.71 21.25
CA ARG A 36 -1.33 -4.86 21.81
C ARG A 36 -0.22 -4.81 20.77
N GLU A 37 -0.55 -5.03 19.50
CA GLU A 37 0.40 -4.99 18.36
C GLU A 37 0.40 -3.63 17.65
N ARG A 38 -0.48 -2.71 18.05
CA ARG A 38 -0.58 -1.38 17.46
C ARG A 38 0.71 -0.59 17.66
N GLN A 39 1.34 -0.22 16.55
CA GLN A 39 2.48 0.67 16.54
C GLN A 39 1.99 2.12 16.45
N ASN A 40 2.41 2.95 17.39
CA ASN A 40 1.93 4.34 17.49
C ASN A 40 2.33 5.17 16.25
N CYS A 41 1.35 5.86 15.66
CA CYS A 41 1.55 6.77 14.51
C CYS A 41 1.19 8.24 14.82
N GLY A 42 0.82 8.56 16.06
CA GLY A 42 0.29 9.86 16.46
C GLY A 42 0.86 10.38 17.77
N PHE A 43 0.04 11.16 18.47
CA PHE A 43 0.36 11.74 19.77
C PHE A 43 -0.85 11.67 20.71
N PRO A 44 -0.68 11.79 22.03
CA PRO A 44 -1.80 11.79 22.98
C PRO A 44 -2.82 12.88 22.64
N GLY A 45 -4.10 12.52 22.54
CA GLY A 45 -5.16 13.47 22.18
C GLY A 45 -5.29 13.78 20.68
N VAL A 46 -4.58 13.05 19.80
CA VAL A 46 -4.77 13.15 18.35
C VAL A 46 -6.23 12.92 17.97
N THR A 47 -6.76 13.73 17.06
CA THR A 47 -8.12 13.57 16.54
C THR A 47 -8.16 12.50 15.43
N PRO A 48 -9.32 11.89 15.16
CA PRO A 48 -9.47 10.95 14.04
C PRO A 48 -8.99 11.54 12.70
N SER A 49 -9.34 12.80 12.43
CA SER A 49 -8.95 13.52 11.21
C SER A 49 -7.43 13.72 11.09
N GLN A 50 -6.75 14.07 12.19
CA GLN A 50 -5.30 14.23 12.20
C GLN A 50 -4.58 12.88 11.99
N CYS A 51 -5.11 11.81 12.57
CA CYS A 51 -4.58 10.47 12.34
C CYS A 51 -4.76 10.01 10.88
N ALA A 52 -5.97 10.19 10.33
CA ALA A 52 -6.26 9.86 8.93
C ALA A 52 -5.40 10.68 7.96
N SER A 53 -5.14 11.96 8.24
CA SER A 53 -4.26 12.80 7.41
C SER A 53 -2.81 12.33 7.37
N LYS A 54 -2.39 11.50 8.33
CA LYS A 54 -1.07 10.84 8.36
C LYS A 54 -1.06 9.49 7.63
N GLY A 55 -2.19 9.07 7.04
CA GLY A 55 -2.35 7.76 6.43
C GLY A 55 -2.42 6.62 7.44
N CYS A 56 -2.86 6.91 8.67
CA CYS A 56 -2.89 5.95 9.76
C CYS A 56 -4.31 5.60 10.21
N CYS A 57 -4.41 4.46 10.89
CA CYS A 57 -5.66 3.93 11.42
C CYS A 57 -6.00 4.58 12.76
N PHE A 58 -7.28 4.87 12.98
CA PHE A 58 -7.77 5.41 14.25
C PHE A 58 -8.80 4.49 14.90
N ASP A 59 -8.57 4.11 16.16
CA ASP A 59 -9.53 3.40 17.00
C ASP A 59 -9.31 3.72 18.49
N ASN A 60 -10.30 4.36 19.10
CA ASN A 60 -10.32 4.76 20.51
C ASN A 60 -11.15 3.84 21.42
N THR A 61 -11.60 2.68 20.94
CA THR A 61 -12.44 1.76 21.71
C THR A 61 -11.69 1.06 22.84
N VAL A 62 -10.37 0.88 22.71
CA VAL A 62 -9.51 0.24 23.71
C VAL A 62 -8.62 1.28 24.40
N ARG A 63 -8.61 1.26 25.73
CA ARG A 63 -7.77 2.15 26.55
C ARG A 63 -6.38 1.54 26.79
N GLY A 64 -5.40 2.41 27.05
CA GLY A 64 -4.02 1.98 27.38
C GLY A 64 -3.19 1.52 26.18
N VAL A 65 -3.68 1.76 24.96
CA VAL A 65 -3.00 1.46 23.69
C VAL A 65 -3.05 2.69 22.78
N PRO A 66 -2.19 2.78 21.75
CA PRO A 66 -2.27 3.87 20.78
C PRO A 66 -3.61 3.89 20.05
N TRP A 67 -4.29 5.04 20.07
CA TRP A 67 -5.52 5.24 19.28
C TRP A 67 -5.23 5.55 17.82
N CYS A 68 -4.11 6.19 17.54
CA CYS A 68 -3.60 6.36 16.17
C CYS A 68 -2.42 5.43 15.95
N PHE A 69 -2.54 4.53 14.99
CA PHE A 69 -1.57 3.46 14.76
C PHE A 69 -1.35 3.17 13.28
N HIS A 70 -0.20 2.58 12.95
CA HIS A 70 0.11 2.20 11.58
C HIS A 70 -0.80 1.06 11.10
N PRO A 71 -1.25 1.09 9.83
CA PRO A 71 -1.87 -0.07 9.21
C PRO A 71 -0.89 -1.24 9.12
N LYS A 72 -1.42 -2.44 8.95
CA LYS A 72 -0.63 -3.66 8.69
C LYS A 72 -0.76 -4.02 7.22
N THR A 73 0.37 -4.31 6.57
CA THR A 73 0.39 -4.85 5.21
C THR A 73 -0.09 -6.31 5.22
N ILE A 74 -0.98 -6.65 4.31
CA ILE A 74 -1.43 -8.01 4.05
C ILE A 74 -0.98 -8.36 2.62
N ASP A 75 -0.20 -9.42 2.52
CA ASP A 75 0.02 -10.10 1.25
C ASP A 75 -1.29 -10.78 0.87
N VAL A 76 -2.04 -10.17 -0.06
CA VAL A 76 -3.24 -10.80 -0.64
C VAL A 76 -2.73 -11.77 -1.68
N PRO A 77 -2.87 -13.09 -1.49
CA PRO A 77 -2.68 -14.02 -2.58
C PRO A 77 -3.62 -13.58 -3.70
N PRO A 78 -3.20 -13.61 -4.98
CA PRO A 78 -4.19 -13.53 -6.05
C PRO A 78 -5.27 -14.58 -5.73
N GLU A 79 -6.53 -14.31 -6.07
CA GLU A 79 -7.67 -15.25 -5.96
C GLU A 79 -8.26 -15.56 -4.56
N GLU A 80 -8.21 -14.64 -3.60
CA GLU A 80 -9.36 -14.45 -2.68
C GLU A 80 -10.15 -13.21 -3.10
N GLU A 81 -10.89 -13.40 -4.19
CA GLU A 81 -11.99 -12.53 -4.58
C GLU A 81 -12.93 -12.37 -3.38
N CYS A 82 -13.39 -11.15 -3.15
CA CYS A 82 -14.49 -10.88 -2.26
C CYS A 82 -15.74 -11.65 -2.75
N GLU A 83 -15.87 -12.93 -2.41
CA GLU A 83 -17.13 -13.66 -2.48
C GLU A 83 -18.01 -13.20 -1.30
N PHE A 84 -18.82 -12.18 -1.57
CA PHE A 84 -20.14 -12.02 -0.97
C PHE A 84 -21.14 -11.57 -2.03
#